data_AF-A0AA47MY30-F1
#
_entry.id   AF-A0AA47MY30-F1
#
_cell.length_a   1.000
_cell.length_b   1.000
_cell.length_c   1.000
_cell.angle_alpha   90.00
_cell.angle_beta   90.00
_cell.angle_gamma   90.00
#
_symmetry.space_group_name_H-M   'P 1'
#
loop_
_entity.id
_entity.type
_entity.pdbx_description
1 polymer ?
#
loop_
_entity_poly.entity_id
_entity_poly.type
_entity_poly.pdbx_seq_one_letter_code
_entity_poly.pdbx_strand_id
1 'polypeptide(L)'
;MNLTSSGLTDWKHASHLLTSHDKSPEHLNSMKQWKELAVRIKKGETIDNQEMALLEAEKMRWRAVLTRLIAIVQSLAVRNLALRGSTETLFTPSNGNFLKEVELMAQFDPIMRDHINLVQKSISGHTSYLSYNIQNELVNLMSNRIISEMVSEIKQAK
;
A
#
# COMPACT_ATOMS: atom_id res chain seq x y z
N MET A 1 -32.70 -6.28 24.60
CA MET A 1 -33.10 -5.04 23.90
C MET A 1 -32.44 -5.04 22.53
N ASN A 2 -33.20 -5.13 21.45
CA ASN A 2 -32.65 -5.41 20.13
C ASN A 2 -32.47 -4.10 19.34
N LEU A 3 -31.40 -3.36 19.67
CA LEU A 3 -31.04 -2.11 19.00
C LEU A 3 -30.47 -2.35 17.57
N THR A 4 -30.16 -3.59 17.23
CA THR A 4 -29.44 -3.96 16.00
C THR A 4 -30.34 -4.54 14.90
N SER A 5 -31.51 -5.10 15.23
CA SER A 5 -32.40 -5.73 14.24
C SER A 5 -33.62 -4.90 13.85
N SER A 6 -33.99 -3.91 14.66
CA SER A 6 -35.16 -3.04 14.45
C SER A 6 -34.82 -1.64 14.92
N GLY A 7 -35.10 -0.62 14.10
CA GLY A 7 -34.81 0.78 14.44
C GLY A 7 -35.53 1.26 15.70
N LEU A 8 -34.99 2.32 16.32
CA LEU A 8 -35.57 2.91 17.53
C LEU A 8 -36.67 3.92 17.17
N THR A 9 -37.89 3.68 17.65
CA THR A 9 -39.04 4.57 17.44
C THR A 9 -39.21 5.60 18.56
N ASP A 10 -38.77 5.29 19.77
CA ASP A 10 -38.85 6.17 20.94
C ASP A 10 -37.56 6.96 21.17
N TRP A 11 -37.37 8.00 20.35
CA TRP A 11 -36.22 8.89 20.44
C TRP A 11 -36.15 9.68 21.76
N LYS A 12 -37.29 9.90 22.43
CA LYS A 12 -37.34 10.66 23.68
C LYS A 12 -36.63 9.93 24.83
N HIS A 13 -36.63 8.59 24.81
CA HIS A 13 -35.93 7.77 25.81
C HIS A 13 -34.62 7.15 25.31
N ALA A 14 -34.15 7.55 24.12
CA ALA A 14 -32.95 6.99 23.49
C ALA A 14 -31.71 7.05 24.39
N SER A 15 -31.51 8.14 25.12
CA SER A 15 -30.37 8.29 26.03
C SER A 15 -30.36 7.26 27.16
N HIS A 16 -31.52 7.04 27.80
CA HIS A 16 -31.67 6.03 28.85
C HIS A 16 -31.48 4.62 28.28
N LEU A 17 -32.07 4.36 27.12
CA LEU A 17 -31.94 3.09 26.40
C LEU A 17 -30.47 2.79 26.05
N LEU A 18 -29.75 3.74 25.46
CA LEU A 18 -28.32 3.61 25.16
C LEU A 18 -27.49 3.40 26.43
N THR A 19 -27.77 4.14 27.49
CA THR A 19 -27.07 3.98 28.78
C THR A 19 -27.29 2.59 29.37
N SER A 20 -28.51 2.05 29.27
CA SER A 20 -28.82 0.70 29.75
C SER A 20 -28.14 -0.37 28.92
N HIS A 21 -28.04 -0.19 27.60
CA HIS A 21 -27.32 -1.08 26.70
C HIS A 21 -25.81 -1.03 26.93
N ASP A 22 -25.23 0.16 27.10
CA ASP A 22 -23.79 0.35 27.36
C ASP A 22 -23.36 -0.34 28.66
N LYS A 23 -24.26 -0.39 29.65
CA LYS A 23 -24.08 -1.11 30.91
C LYS A 23 -24.54 -2.57 30.88
N SER A 24 -25.07 -3.05 29.76
CA SER A 24 -25.55 -4.43 29.65
C SER A 24 -24.38 -5.41 29.71
N PRO A 25 -24.57 -6.58 30.34
CA PRO A 25 -23.54 -7.62 30.39
C PRO A 25 -23.05 -8.03 28.99
N GLU A 26 -23.94 -8.07 28.01
CA GLU A 26 -23.62 -8.44 26.62
C GLU A 26 -22.69 -7.42 25.96
N HIS A 27 -23.00 -6.12 26.10
CA HIS A 27 -22.15 -5.05 25.58
C HIS A 27 -20.79 -5.03 26.28
N LEU A 28 -20.78 -5.10 27.61
CA LEU A 28 -19.55 -5.11 28.40
C LEU A 28 -18.66 -6.31 28.07
N ASN A 29 -19.25 -7.50 27.90
CA ASN A 29 -18.52 -8.70 27.50
C ASN A 29 -17.94 -8.57 26.08
N SER A 30 -18.73 -8.04 25.14
CA SER A 30 -18.27 -7.78 23.77
C SER A 30 -17.14 -6.74 23.74
N MET A 31 -17.25 -5.67 24.51
CA MET A 31 -16.21 -4.64 24.65
C MET A 31 -14.94 -5.20 25.29
N LYS A 32 -15.08 -6.11 26.27
CA LYS A 32 -13.94 -6.81 26.87
C LYS A 32 -13.23 -7.68 25.85
N GLN A 33 -13.97 -8.50 25.08
CA GLN A 33 -13.42 -9.33 24.01
C GLN A 33 -12.72 -8.49 22.93
N TRP A 34 -13.33 -7.36 22.53
CA TRP A 34 -12.72 -6.44 21.56
C TRP A 34 -11.41 -5.82 22.08
N LYS A 35 -11.38 -5.36 23.34
CA LYS A 35 -10.15 -4.81 23.95
C LYS A 35 -9.06 -5.88 24.06
N GLU A 36 -9.42 -7.09 24.46
CA GLU A 36 -8.49 -8.23 24.55
C GLU A 36 -7.90 -8.57 23.17
N LEU A 37 -8.74 -8.62 22.13
CA LEU A 37 -8.31 -8.81 20.75
C LEU A 37 -7.37 -7.70 20.30
N ALA A 38 -7.70 -6.42 20.54
CA ALA A 38 -6.86 -5.29 20.16
C ALA A 38 -5.46 -5.35 20.82
N VAL A 39 -5.39 -5.83 22.06
CA VAL A 39 -4.12 -6.07 22.77
C VAL A 39 -3.37 -7.25 22.16
N ARG A 40 -4.05 -8.37 21.88
CA ARG A 40 -3.43 -9.56 21.28
C ARG A 40 -2.89 -9.30 19.87
N ILE A 41 -3.60 -8.49 19.06
CA ILE A 41 -3.12 -8.05 17.75
C ILE A 41 -1.80 -7.29 17.90
N LYS A 42 -1.72 -6.35 18.85
CA LYS A 42 -0.47 -5.61 19.11
C LYS A 42 0.67 -6.49 19.61
N LYS A 43 0.36 -7.61 20.27
CA LYS A 43 1.34 -8.57 20.80
C LYS A 43 1.68 -9.71 19.83
N GLY A 44 0.97 -9.85 18.70
CA GLY A 44 1.13 -10.99 17.79
C GLY A 44 0.68 -12.33 18.37
N GLU A 45 -0.26 -12.33 19.31
CA GLU A 45 -0.72 -13.54 20.04
C GLU A 45 -2.02 -14.14 19.45
N THR A 46 -2.44 -13.71 18.28
CA THR A 46 -3.70 -14.16 17.66
C THR A 46 -3.48 -15.34 16.70
N ILE A 47 -4.54 -16.13 16.44
CA ILE A 47 -4.47 -17.32 15.56
C ILE A 47 -4.10 -16.92 14.12
N ASP A 48 -4.49 -15.72 13.70
CA ASP A 48 -4.17 -15.06 12.43
C ASP A 48 -2.78 -14.41 12.39
N ASN A 49 -1.92 -14.60 13.41
CA ASN A 49 -0.56 -14.06 13.42
C ASN A 49 0.27 -14.54 12.22
N GLN A 50 0.06 -15.77 11.74
CA GLN A 50 0.73 -16.27 10.54
C GLN A 50 0.28 -15.51 9.27
N GLU A 51 -1.02 -15.26 9.12
CA GLU A 51 -1.57 -14.50 8.00
C GLU A 51 -1.14 -13.03 8.06
N MET A 52 -1.12 -12.42 9.25
CA MET A 52 -0.60 -11.07 9.45
C MET A 52 0.89 -10.97 9.12
N ALA A 53 1.69 -11.97 9.50
CA ALA A 53 3.11 -12.03 9.18
C ALA A 53 3.35 -12.14 7.66
N LEU A 54 2.55 -12.94 6.96
CA LEU A 54 2.60 -13.04 5.49
C LEU A 54 2.24 -11.71 4.82
N LEU A 55 1.18 -11.05 5.28
CA LEU A 55 0.78 -9.73 4.77
C LEU A 55 1.89 -8.68 4.98
N GLU A 56 2.53 -8.68 6.15
CA GLU A 56 3.56 -7.69 6.44
C GLU A 56 4.86 -7.99 5.68
N ALA A 57 5.21 -9.27 5.49
CA ALA A 57 6.29 -9.67 4.60
C ALA A 57 6.05 -9.20 3.16
N GLU A 58 4.82 -9.35 2.65
CA GLU A 58 4.46 -8.89 1.31
C GLU A 58 4.50 -7.36 1.19
N LYS A 59 4.05 -6.62 2.21
CA LYS A 59 4.22 -5.16 2.24
C LYS A 59 5.68 -4.74 2.25
N MET A 60 6.52 -5.41 3.03
CA MET A 60 7.96 -5.14 3.06
C MET A 60 8.61 -5.41 1.70
N ARG A 61 8.24 -6.52 1.04
CA ARG A 61 8.69 -6.85 -0.32
C ARG A 61 8.28 -5.76 -1.31
N TRP A 62 7.02 -5.33 -1.32
CA TRP A 62 6.55 -4.28 -2.24
C TRP A 62 7.21 -2.93 -1.98
N ARG A 63 7.37 -2.53 -0.71
CA ARG A 63 8.12 -1.31 -0.36
C ARG A 63 9.53 -1.36 -0.94
N ALA A 64 10.22 -2.48 -0.78
CA ALA A 64 11.57 -2.65 -1.29
C ALA A 64 11.64 -2.56 -2.82
N VAL A 65 10.68 -3.16 -3.55
CA VAL A 65 10.57 -3.04 -5.02
C VAL A 65 10.29 -1.58 -5.42
N LEU A 66 9.28 -0.95 -4.82
CA LEU A 66 8.87 0.42 -5.15
C LEU A 66 10.00 1.43 -4.92
N THR A 67 10.77 1.30 -3.84
CA THR A 67 11.95 2.14 -3.58
C THR A 67 12.93 2.14 -4.75
N ARG A 68 13.17 0.97 -5.35
CA ARG A 68 14.09 0.81 -6.48
C ARG A 68 13.52 1.36 -7.77
N LEU A 69 12.23 1.13 -8.02
CA LEU A 69 11.55 1.70 -9.19
C LEU A 69 11.55 3.23 -9.13
N ILE A 70 11.32 3.82 -7.95
CA ILE A 70 11.43 5.28 -7.75
C ILE A 70 12.85 5.76 -8.02
N ALA A 71 13.87 5.07 -7.50
CA ALA A 71 15.27 5.43 -7.75
C ALA A 71 15.63 5.40 -9.24
N ILE A 72 15.13 4.42 -9.99
CA ILE A 72 15.27 4.35 -11.45
C ILE A 72 14.61 5.57 -12.12
N VAL A 73 13.36 5.90 -11.77
CA VAL A 73 12.68 7.07 -12.35
C VAL A 73 13.44 8.36 -12.04
N GLN A 74 13.91 8.54 -10.81
CA GLN A 74 14.71 9.71 -10.42
C GLN A 74 16.01 9.80 -11.21
N SER A 75 16.75 8.69 -11.34
CA SER A 75 17.97 8.58 -12.14
C SER A 75 17.73 9.00 -13.60
N LEU A 76 16.66 8.50 -14.22
CA LEU A 76 16.31 8.85 -15.60
C LEU A 76 15.88 10.32 -15.73
N ALA A 77 15.09 10.82 -14.79
CA ALA A 77 14.61 12.21 -14.79
C ALA A 77 15.77 13.22 -14.67
N VAL A 78 16.72 12.99 -13.76
CA VAL A 78 17.89 13.86 -13.58
C VAL A 78 18.77 13.89 -14.83
N ARG A 79 18.85 12.78 -15.57
CA ARG A 79 19.61 12.68 -16.83
C ARG A 79 18.81 13.13 -18.06
N ASN A 80 17.57 13.57 -17.89
CA ASN A 80 16.66 13.93 -18.97
C ASN A 80 16.49 12.81 -20.03
N LEU A 81 16.38 11.56 -19.57
CA LEU A 81 16.20 10.41 -20.45
C LEU A 81 14.75 9.96 -20.49
N ALA A 82 14.31 9.58 -21.69
CA ALA A 82 12.98 9.00 -21.88
C ALA A 82 12.86 7.68 -21.10
N LEU A 83 11.78 7.51 -20.35
CA LEU A 83 11.51 6.26 -19.63
C LEU A 83 11.13 5.13 -20.60
N ARG A 84 10.36 5.47 -21.64
CA ARG A 84 9.66 4.53 -22.52
C ARG A 84 10.44 4.24 -23.79
N GLY A 85 10.21 3.05 -24.33
CA GLY A 85 10.63 2.67 -25.68
C GLY A 85 9.41 2.38 -26.55
N SER A 86 9.64 1.70 -27.67
CA SER A 86 8.60 1.28 -28.61
C SER A 86 7.82 0.06 -28.12
N THR A 87 8.29 -0.63 -27.08
CA THR A 87 7.63 -1.82 -26.52
C THR A 87 7.61 -1.77 -24.99
N GLU A 88 6.78 -2.62 -24.38
CA GLU A 88 6.67 -2.77 -22.92
C GLU A 88 7.10 -4.16 -22.45
N THR A 89 7.72 -4.93 -23.35
CA THR A 89 8.11 -6.30 -23.10
C THR A 89 9.47 -6.33 -22.45
N LEU A 90 9.59 -7.01 -21.30
CA LEU A 90 10.90 -7.25 -20.68
C LEU A 90 11.82 -8.00 -21.65
N PHE A 91 13.11 -7.68 -21.59
CA PHE A 91 14.20 -8.26 -22.35
C PHE A 91 14.18 -8.04 -23.86
N THR A 92 13.35 -7.12 -24.37
CA THR A 92 13.46 -6.68 -25.77
C THR A 92 14.40 -5.47 -25.88
N PRO A 93 15.10 -5.27 -27.01
CA PRO A 93 16.01 -4.14 -27.18
C PRO A 93 15.32 -2.76 -27.09
N SER A 94 14.05 -2.68 -27.49
CA SER A 94 13.29 -1.43 -27.67
C SER A 94 12.31 -1.14 -26.53
N ASN A 95 12.52 -1.68 -25.33
CA ASN A 95 11.59 -1.52 -24.20
C ASN A 95 11.81 -0.29 -23.31
N GLY A 96 12.71 0.61 -23.72
CA GLY A 96 12.94 1.89 -23.08
C GLY A 96 13.91 1.83 -21.90
N ASN A 97 14.36 3.01 -21.47
CA ASN A 97 15.40 3.09 -20.44
C ASN A 97 14.92 2.61 -19.08
N PHE A 98 13.62 2.77 -18.76
CA PHE A 98 13.08 2.29 -17.49
C PHE A 98 13.20 0.77 -17.35
N LEU A 99 12.73 0.02 -18.35
CA LEU A 99 12.81 -1.44 -18.31
C LEU A 99 14.26 -1.92 -18.43
N LYS A 100 15.12 -1.21 -19.17
CA LYS A 100 16.57 -1.50 -19.22
C LYS A 100 17.26 -1.34 -17.87
N GLU A 101 16.94 -0.28 -17.11
CA GLU A 101 17.50 -0.10 -15.77
C GLU A 101 16.95 -1.14 -14.77
N VAL A 102 15.66 -1.53 -14.91
CA VAL A 102 15.07 -2.62 -14.13
C VAL A 102 15.78 -3.96 -14.40
N GLU A 103 16.01 -4.28 -15.67
CA GLU A 103 16.75 -5.48 -16.10
C GLU A 103 18.18 -5.48 -15.59
N LEU A 104 18.88 -4.35 -15.68
CA LEU A 104 20.23 -4.19 -15.17
C LEU A 104 20.28 -4.38 -13.66
N MET A 105 19.35 -3.76 -12.93
CA MET A 105 19.29 -3.86 -11.48
C MET A 105 19.04 -5.29 -11.02
N ALA A 106 18.18 -6.05 -11.71
CA ALA A 106 17.90 -7.44 -11.39
C ALA A 106 19.11 -8.39 -11.55
N GLN A 107 20.16 -7.98 -12.28
CA GLN A 107 21.40 -8.76 -12.32
C GLN A 107 22.08 -8.77 -10.95
N PHE A 108 22.06 -7.66 -10.23
CA PHE A 108 22.82 -7.47 -8.99
C PHE A 108 21.94 -7.50 -7.73
N ASP A 109 20.69 -7.06 -7.84
CA ASP A 109 19.77 -6.95 -6.72
C ASP A 109 18.82 -8.17 -6.65
N PRO A 110 18.88 -8.99 -5.58
CA PRO A 110 18.04 -10.19 -5.46
C PRO A 110 16.54 -9.86 -5.39
N ILE A 111 16.14 -8.74 -4.81
CA ILE A 111 14.73 -8.33 -4.71
C ILE A 111 14.17 -8.03 -6.10
N MET A 112 14.94 -7.33 -6.93
CA MET A 112 14.53 -7.06 -8.32
C MET A 112 14.55 -8.32 -9.18
N ARG A 113 15.52 -9.21 -8.95
CA ARG A 113 15.60 -10.51 -9.64
C ARG A 113 14.36 -11.35 -9.37
N ASP A 114 13.98 -11.47 -8.10
CA ASP A 114 12.80 -12.22 -7.69
C ASP A 114 11.52 -11.57 -8.25
N HIS A 115 11.44 -10.23 -8.22
CA HIS A 115 10.32 -9.50 -8.81
C HIS A 115 10.17 -9.78 -10.31
N ILE A 116 11.24 -9.70 -11.09
CA ILE A 116 11.20 -10.01 -12.53
C ILE A 116 10.80 -11.48 -12.75
N ASN A 117 11.37 -12.42 -11.99
CA ASN A 117 11.04 -13.84 -12.09
C ASN A 117 9.53 -14.07 -11.84
N LEU A 118 8.94 -13.39 -10.86
CA LEU A 118 7.50 -13.47 -10.59
C LEU A 118 6.68 -12.88 -11.73
N VAL A 119 7.08 -11.71 -12.26
CA VAL A 119 6.42 -11.08 -13.41
C VAL A 119 6.42 -12.00 -14.64
N GLN A 120 7.55 -12.65 -14.92
CA GLN A 120 7.67 -13.59 -16.05
C GLN A 120 6.88 -14.89 -15.86
N LYS A 121 6.81 -15.40 -14.62
CA LYS A 121 6.04 -16.61 -14.29
C LYS A 121 4.54 -16.35 -14.25
N SER A 122 4.13 -15.11 -13.98
CA SER A 122 2.71 -14.76 -13.90
C SER A 122 2.05 -14.78 -15.27
N ILE A 123 1.19 -15.77 -15.49
CA ILE A 123 0.22 -15.77 -16.59
C ILE A 123 -0.87 -14.77 -16.19
N SER A 124 -0.79 -13.54 -16.70
CA SER A 124 -1.90 -12.56 -16.69
C SER A 124 -2.66 -12.43 -15.34
N GLY A 125 -2.14 -11.66 -14.37
CA GLY A 125 -2.94 -11.33 -13.19
C GLY A 125 -2.24 -10.65 -12.02
N HIS A 126 -0.92 -10.76 -11.90
CA HIS A 126 -0.17 -10.07 -10.83
C HIS A 126 0.29 -8.68 -11.29
N THR A 127 0.07 -7.67 -10.45
CA THR A 127 0.49 -6.29 -10.70
C THR A 127 2.00 -6.22 -10.82
N SER A 128 2.54 -6.01 -12.02
CA SER A 128 4.00 -5.97 -12.23
C SER A 128 4.65 -4.68 -11.71
N TYR A 129 3.88 -3.59 -11.61
CA TYR A 129 4.41 -2.24 -11.39
C TYR A 129 5.45 -1.76 -12.42
N LEU A 130 5.53 -2.42 -13.59
CA LEU A 130 6.50 -2.09 -14.64
C LEU A 130 5.88 -1.41 -15.87
N SER A 131 4.55 -1.39 -15.98
CA SER A 131 3.83 -0.83 -17.12
C SER A 131 3.96 0.70 -17.20
N TYR A 132 3.74 1.24 -18.40
CA TYR A 132 3.75 2.69 -18.64
C TYR A 132 2.77 3.47 -17.77
N ASN A 133 1.62 2.88 -17.43
CA ASN A 133 0.62 3.48 -16.55
C ASN A 133 1.19 3.69 -15.14
N ILE A 134 1.90 2.70 -14.62
CA ILE A 134 2.55 2.78 -13.31
C ILE A 134 3.72 3.76 -13.36
N GLN A 135 4.50 3.77 -14.45
CA GLN A 135 5.55 4.77 -14.63
C GLN A 135 4.98 6.21 -14.56
N ASN A 136 3.84 6.46 -15.21
CA ASN A 136 3.15 7.74 -15.13
C ASN A 136 2.67 8.06 -13.71
N GLU A 137 2.10 7.09 -13.01
CA GLU A 137 1.65 7.25 -11.63
C GLU A 137 2.83 7.63 -10.71
N LEU A 138 3.96 6.91 -10.80
CA LEU A 138 5.16 7.22 -10.03
C LEU A 138 5.64 8.65 -10.30
N VAL A 139 5.75 9.04 -11.57
CA VAL A 139 6.14 10.41 -11.98
C VAL A 139 5.20 11.45 -11.40
N ASN A 140 3.88 11.22 -11.49
CA ASN A 140 2.88 12.14 -10.95
C ASN A 140 2.97 12.27 -9.43
N LEU A 141 3.13 11.15 -8.70
CA LEU A 141 3.28 11.17 -7.25
C LEU A 141 4.52 11.95 -6.80
N MET A 142 5.65 11.74 -7.48
CA MET A 142 6.88 12.49 -7.19
C MET A 142 6.73 13.98 -7.52
N SER A 143 6.19 14.30 -8.69
CA SER A 143 5.93 15.68 -9.12
C SER A 143 5.05 16.43 -8.13
N ASN A 144 3.92 15.81 -7.75
CA ASN A 144 2.98 16.38 -6.77
C ASN A 144 3.65 16.62 -5.42
N ARG A 145 4.49 15.70 -4.95
CA ARG A 145 5.22 15.87 -3.69
C ARG A 145 6.21 17.03 -3.75
N ILE A 146 6.98 17.13 -4.84
CA ILE A 146 7.95 18.22 -5.05
C ILE A 146 7.24 19.57 -5.10
N ILE A 147 6.14 19.68 -5.88
CA ILE A 147 5.34 20.90 -5.97
C ILE A 147 4.75 21.28 -4.61
N SER A 148 4.20 20.31 -3.88
CA SER A 148 3.65 20.56 -2.54
C SER A 148 4.72 21.09 -1.58
N GLU A 149 5.94 20.56 -1.63
CA GLU A 149 7.05 21.01 -0.79
C GLU A 149 7.47 22.44 -1.15
N MET A 150 7.66 22.75 -2.44
CA MET A 150 7.98 24.10 -2.90
C MET A 150 6.91 25.12 -2.46
N VAL A 151 5.63 24.77 -2.57
CA VAL A 151 4.52 25.64 -2.10
C VAL A 151 4.58 25.83 -0.59
N SER A 152 4.92 24.79 0.17
CA SER A 152 5.09 24.87 1.63
C SER A 152 6.22 25.83 2.01
N GLU A 153 7.39 25.68 1.38
CA GLU A 153 8.56 26.54 1.61
C GLU A 153 8.26 28.01 1.31
N ILE A 154 7.62 28.31 0.17
CA ILE A 154 7.21 29.67 -0.20
C ILE A 154 6.25 30.28 0.81
N LYS A 155 5.32 29.48 1.35
CA LYS A 155 4.35 29.95 2.36
C LYS A 155 5.02 30.23 3.71
N GLN A 156 6.04 29.46 4.08
CA GLN A 156 6.79 29.65 5.33
C GLN A 156 7.78 30.82 5.27
N ALA A 157 8.24 31.18 4.08
CA ALA A 157 9.12 32.33 3.87
C ALA A 157 8.40 33.69 3.87
N LYS A 158 7.06 33.69 3.92
CA LYS A 158 6.22 34.89 4.05
C LYS A 158 5.82 35.11 5.50
#